data_AF-H9V9I5-F1
#
_entry.id   AF-H9V9I5-F1
#
_cell.length_a   1.000
_cell.length_b   1.000
_cell.length_c   1.000
_cell.angle_alpha   90.00
_cell.angle_beta   90.00
_cell.angle_gamma   90.00
#
_symmetry.space_group_name_H-M   'P 1'
#
loop_
_entity.id
_entity.type
_entity.pdbx_description
1 polymer ?
#
loop_
_entity_poly.entity_id
_entity_poly.type
_entity_poly.pdbx_seq_one_letter_code
_entity_poly.pdbx_strand_id
1 'polypeptide(L)'
;LRWVCDQKLKMRMQGINLMALALSAIFTLVLMSGAGVEAYENYTVGDKLGWYDNIMKPTVNYAKWAAGKNFSLGDFLIFNTDTNH
;
A
#
# COMPACT_ATOMS: atom_id res chain seq x y z
N LEU A 1 25.74 16.28 -50.66
CA LEU A 1 25.51 17.20 -49.51
C LEU A 1 24.10 17.07 -48.93
N ARG A 2 23.04 17.20 -49.72
CA ARG A 2 21.65 17.07 -49.24
C ARG A 2 21.31 15.73 -48.59
N TRP A 3 21.70 14.61 -49.21
CA TRP A 3 21.49 13.26 -48.67
C TRP A 3 22.14 13.04 -47.30
N VAL A 4 23.36 13.56 -47.08
CA VAL A 4 24.07 13.46 -45.78
C VAL A 4 23.37 14.30 -44.70
N CYS A 5 22.78 15.44 -45.08
CA CYS A 5 22.02 16.30 -44.18
C CYS A 5 20.72 15.62 -43.72
N ASP A 6 20.01 14.98 -44.66
CA ASP A 6 18.77 14.24 -44.36
C ASP A 6 19.02 13.04 -43.42
N GLN A 7 20.12 12.31 -43.62
CA GLN A 7 20.52 11.22 -42.72
C GLN A 7 20.87 11.72 -41.31
N LYS A 8 21.58 12.86 -41.20
CA LYS A 8 21.85 13.52 -39.90
C LYS A 8 20.57 13.98 -39.20
N LEU A 9 19.59 14.49 -39.94
CA LEU A 9 18.30 14.92 -39.39
C LEU A 9 17.49 13.72 -38.88
N LYS A 10 17.47 12.63 -39.64
CA LYS A 10 16.79 11.38 -39.26
C LYS A 10 17.37 10.76 -37.99
N MET A 11 18.69 10.74 -37.84
CA MET A 11 19.35 10.28 -36.60
C MET A 11 19.05 11.18 -35.40
N ARG A 12 19.00 12.51 -35.59
CA ARG A 12 18.62 13.45 -34.52
C ARG A 12 17.17 13.25 -34.08
N MET A 13 16.24 13.08 -35.03
CA MET A 13 14.84 12.81 -34.73
C MET A 13 14.64 11.47 -34.00
N GLN A 14 15.40 10.43 -34.38
CA GLN A 14 15.41 9.15 -33.67
C GLN A 14 15.88 9.30 -32.22
N GLY A 15 16.94 10.08 -31.98
CA GLY A 15 17.41 10.37 -30.61
C GLY A 15 16.36 11.11 -29.77
N ILE A 16 15.68 12.09 -30.36
CA ILE A 16 14.60 12.84 -29.69
C ILE A 16 13.42 11.92 -29.34
N ASN A 17 13.02 11.02 -30.25
CA ASN A 17 11.95 10.05 -30.00
C ASN A 17 12.30 9.09 -28.86
N LEU A 18 13.56 8.62 -28.81
CA LEU A 18 14.03 7.74 -27.73
C LEU A 18 14.05 8.45 -26.38
N MET A 19 14.47 9.73 -26.32
CA MET A 19 14.41 10.51 -25.09
C MET A 19 12.96 10.77 -24.65
N ALA A 20 12.06 11.08 -25.59
CA ALA A 20 10.65 11.28 -25.29
C ALA A 20 9.99 10.00 -24.75
N LEU A 21 10.32 8.84 -25.31
CA LEU A 21 9.89 7.52 -24.82
C LEU A 21 10.42 7.22 -23.41
N ALA A 22 11.69 7.55 -23.13
CA ALA A 22 12.27 7.35 -21.81
C ALA A 22 11.59 8.25 -20.76
N LEU A 23 11.34 9.52 -21.09
CA LEU A 23 10.69 10.47 -20.19
C LEU A 23 9.23 10.09 -19.93
N SER A 24 8.48 9.64 -20.95
CA SER A 24 7.11 9.17 -20.76
C SER A 24 7.05 7.93 -19.88
N ALA A 25 7.98 6.98 -20.03
CA ALA A 25 8.07 5.80 -19.19
C ALA A 25 8.43 6.12 -17.73
N ILE A 26 9.31 7.11 -17.50
CA ILE A 26 9.63 7.57 -16.15
C ILE A 26 8.42 8.27 -15.52
N PHE A 27 7.72 9.11 -16.29
CA PHE A 27 6.52 9.81 -15.83
C PHE A 27 5.41 8.83 -15.43
N THR A 28 5.14 7.79 -16.24
CA THR A 28 4.17 6.76 -15.87
C THR A 28 4.60 5.98 -14.63
N LEU A 29 5.88 5.62 -14.51
CA LEU A 29 6.40 4.94 -13.32
C LEU A 29 6.21 5.77 -12.04
N VAL A 30 6.46 7.08 -12.10
CA VAL A 30 6.23 8.00 -10.97
C VAL A 30 4.74 8.06 -10.61
N LEU A 31 3.84 8.13 -11.60
CA LEU A 31 2.39 8.14 -11.36
C LEU A 31 1.89 6.85 -10.68
N MET A 32 2.50 5.69 -10.98
CA MET A 32 2.13 4.40 -10.36
C MET A 32 2.72 4.17 -8.96
N SER A 33 3.63 5.03 -8.47
CA SER A 33 4.25 4.88 -7.14
C SER A 33 3.32 5.24 -5.97
N GLY A 34 2.18 5.88 -6.24
CA GLY A 34 1.28 6.45 -5.25
C GLY A 34 0.03 5.63 -4.96
N ALA A 35 0.18 4.37 -4.53
CA ALA A 35 -0.83 3.64 -3.76
C ALA A 35 -0.19 2.33 -3.27
N GLY A 36 0.49 2.39 -2.13
CA GLY A 36 0.64 1.19 -1.33
C GLY A 36 -0.77 0.77 -0.93
N VAL A 37 -1.30 -0.28 -1.54
CA VAL A 37 -2.43 -0.98 -0.94
C VAL A 37 -1.85 -1.63 0.31
N GLU A 38 -2.06 -0.96 1.45
CA GLU A 38 -1.87 -1.60 2.76
C GLU A 38 -2.65 -2.92 2.68
N ALA A 39 -1.93 -4.03 2.74
CA ALA A 39 -2.58 -5.33 2.77
C ALA A 39 -3.48 -5.35 4.01
N TYR A 40 -4.70 -5.88 3.88
CA TYR A 40 -5.59 -5.96 5.02
C TYR A 40 -4.93 -6.80 6.13
N GLU A 41 -5.03 -6.32 7.36
CA GLU A 41 -4.58 -7.04 8.54
C GLU A 41 -5.76 -7.57 9.35
N ASN A 42 -5.55 -8.73 9.97
CA ASN A 42 -6.52 -9.36 10.86
C ASN A 42 -6.07 -9.16 12.31
N TYR A 43 -6.84 -8.39 13.07
CA TYR A 43 -6.57 -8.10 14.47
C TYR A 43 -7.52 -8.86 15.38
N THR A 44 -7.00 -9.79 16.18
CA THR A 44 -7.80 -10.41 17.24
C THR A 44 -7.87 -9.48 18.44
N VAL A 45 -9.07 -9.06 18.81
CA VAL A 45 -9.31 -8.14 19.92
C VAL A 45 -8.93 -8.81 21.24
N GLY A 46 -8.05 -8.15 22.00
CA GLY A 46 -7.49 -8.73 23.23
C GLY A 46 -6.42 -9.81 23.00
N ASP A 47 -5.93 -9.96 21.76
CA ASP A 47 -4.94 -10.96 21.35
C ASP A 47 -5.34 -12.38 21.83
N LYS A 48 -4.51 -13.02 22.66
CA LYS A 48 -4.78 -14.37 23.20
C LYS A 48 -5.85 -14.39 24.30
N LEU A 49 -6.18 -13.23 24.86
CA LEU A 49 -7.14 -13.11 25.96
C LEU A 49 -8.57 -12.97 25.46
N GLY A 50 -8.78 -12.61 24.18
CA GLY A 50 -10.09 -12.52 23.54
C GLY A 50 -10.95 -11.34 23.99
N TRP A 51 -12.24 -11.41 23.62
CA TRP A 51 -13.26 -10.40 23.91
C TRP A 51 -14.19 -10.89 25.02
N TYR A 52 -14.06 -10.29 26.21
CA TYR A 52 -14.78 -10.68 27.42
C TYR A 52 -15.18 -9.44 28.21
N ASP A 53 -16.25 -9.55 29.00
CA ASP A 53 -16.62 -8.50 29.93
C ASP A 53 -15.54 -8.33 31.02
N ASN A 54 -15.41 -7.10 31.53
CA ASN A 54 -14.47 -6.73 32.57
C ASN A 54 -14.69 -7.52 33.87
N ILE A 55 -15.88 -8.10 34.06
CA ILE A 55 -16.20 -8.98 35.19
C ILE A 55 -15.55 -10.36 34.99
N MET A 56 -15.51 -10.87 33.76
CA MET A 56 -15.03 -12.21 33.43
C MET A 56 -13.50 -12.24 33.21
N LYS A 57 -12.95 -11.17 32.62
CA LYS A 57 -11.51 -10.98 32.42
C LYS A 57 -11.08 -9.52 32.69
N PRO A 58 -11.02 -9.08 33.96
CA PRO A 58 -10.63 -7.71 34.32
C PRO A 58 -9.20 -7.33 33.93
N THR A 59 -8.38 -8.32 33.56
CA THR A 59 -6.98 -8.12 33.21
C THR A 59 -6.77 -7.61 31.79
N VAL A 60 -7.79 -7.64 30.93
CA VAL A 60 -7.69 -7.17 29.55
C VAL A 60 -7.96 -5.67 29.49
N ASN A 61 -6.95 -4.90 29.07
CA ASN A 61 -7.13 -3.47 28.83
C ASN A 61 -7.26 -3.22 27.32
N TYR A 62 -8.51 -3.15 26.84
CA TYR A 62 -8.81 -2.94 25.42
C TYR A 62 -8.33 -1.57 24.89
N ALA A 63 -8.32 -0.54 25.73
CA ALA A 63 -7.80 0.77 25.34
C ALA A 63 -6.28 0.72 25.09
N LYS A 64 -5.54 0.03 25.96
CA LYS A 64 -4.10 -0.20 25.78
C LYS A 64 -3.83 -1.09 24.56
N TRP A 65 -4.66 -2.10 24.32
CA TRP A 65 -4.54 -2.96 23.14
C TRP A 65 -4.73 -2.15 21.85
N ALA A 66 -5.81 -1.35 21.75
CA ALA A 66 -6.11 -0.55 20.58
C ALA A 66 -5.04 0.53 20.31
N ALA A 67 -4.50 1.15 21.37
CA ALA A 67 -3.44 2.15 21.25
C ALA A 67 -2.12 1.59 20.67
N GLY A 68 -1.94 0.26 20.67
CA GLY A 68 -0.77 -0.40 20.11
C GLY A 68 -0.93 -0.89 18.67
N LYS A 69 -2.05 -0.59 17.98
CA LYS A 69 -2.35 -1.05 16.62
C LYS A 69 -2.56 0.14 15.69
N ASN A 70 -2.33 -0.06 14.39
CA ASN A 70 -2.64 0.92 13.36
C ASN A 70 -3.72 0.34 12.43
N PHE A 71 -4.93 0.90 12.49
CA PHE A 71 -6.05 0.40 11.70
C PHE A 71 -6.12 1.12 10.37
N SER A 72 -6.01 0.35 9.29
CA SER A 72 -6.15 0.78 7.91
C SER A 72 -7.53 0.38 7.38
N LEU A 73 -7.96 1.06 6.31
CA LEU A 73 -9.22 0.72 5.65
C LEU A 73 -9.11 -0.68 5.02
N GLY A 74 -10.02 -1.57 5.40
CA GLY A 74 -10.05 -2.96 4.92
C GLY A 74 -9.58 -3.98 5.96
N ASP A 75 -9.04 -3.54 7.08
CA ASP A 75 -8.65 -4.43 8.19
C ASP A 75 -9.88 -5.08 8.86
N PHE A 76 -9.67 -6.28 9.40
CA PHE A 76 -10.69 -7.02 10.12
C PHE A 76 -10.39 -7.07 11.62
N LEU A 77 -11.41 -6.79 12.43
CA LEU A 77 -11.39 -7.03 13.87
C LEU A 77 -12.09 -8.35 14.18
N ILE A 78 -11.36 -9.29 14.77
CA ILE A 78 -11.85 -10.61 15.14
C ILE A 78 -12.12 -10.61 16.64
N PHE A 79 -13.39 -10.76 17.00
CA PHE A 79 -13.84 -10.87 18.39
C PHE A 79 -14.02 -12.35 18.73
N ASN A 80 -13.10 -12.91 19.50
CA ASN A 80 -13.19 -14.28 19.98
C ASN A 80 -13.81 -14.30 21.38
N THR A 81 -14.97 -14.95 21.52
CA THR A 81 -15.71 -15.12 22.76
C THR A 81 -15.81 -16.61 23.08
N ASP A 82 -16.05 -16.97 24.35
CA ASP A 82 -16.56 -18.31 24.62
C ASP A 82 -18.05 -18.39 24.29
N THR A 83 -18.57 -19.61 24.16
CA THR A 83 -19.92 -19.94 23.67
C THR A 83 -21.06 -19.45 24.59
N ASN A 84 -20.76 -18.64 25.60
CA ASN A 84 -21.70 -18.12 26.61
C ASN A 84 -21.76 -16.58 26.62
N HIS A 85 -21.43 -15.96 25.49
CA HIS A 85 -21.57 -14.52 25.25
C HIS A 85 -22.63 -14.25 24.19
#